data_AF-A0A7K1BSN0-F1
#
_entry.id   AF-A0A7K1BSN0-F1
#
_cell.length_a   1.000
_cell.length_b   1.000
_cell.length_c   1.000
_cell.angle_alpha   90.00
_cell.angle_beta   90.00
_cell.angle_gamma   90.00
#
_symmetry.space_group_name_H-M   'P 1'
#
loop_
_entity.id
_entity.type
_entity.pdbx_description
1 polymer ?
#
loop_
_entity_poly.entity_id
_entity_poly.type
_entity_poly.pdbx_seq_one_letter_code
_entity_poly.pdbx_strand_id
1 'polypeptide(L)' 'ILTATPDLNATFPAAAAREIGFESVPLLCAVEIDVPGALPRVIRAMVTVNTELKIDEISHVYLGGAKALRKDIAQ' A
#
# COMPACT_ATOMS: atom_id res chain seq x y z
N ILE A 1 4.08 -1.85 6.65
CA ILE A 1 4.55 -2.77 5.58
C ILE A 1 4.17 -2.19 4.24
N LEU A 2 5.08 -2.21 3.26
CA LEU A 2 4.78 -1.84 1.87
C LEU A 2 5.04 -3.05 0.96
N THR A 3 4.16 -3.26 -0.03
CA THR A 3 4.40 -4.25 -1.10
C THR A 3 4.41 -3.55 -2.45
N ALA A 4 5.19 -4.08 -3.40
CA ALA A 4 5.18 -3.62 -4.79
C ALA A 4 5.00 -4.83 -5.71
N THR A 5 4.28 -4.63 -6.82
CA THR A 5 4.17 -5.66 -7.86
C THR A 5 5.55 -5.96 -8.48
N PRO A 6 5.79 -7.19 -8.97
CA PRO A 6 7.10 -7.60 -9.48
C PRO A 6 7.66 -6.75 -10.63
N ASP A 7 6.78 -6.05 -11.35
CA ASP A 7 7.11 -5.14 -12.45
C ASP A 7 7.62 -3.75 -12.00
N LEU A 8 7.74 -3.49 -10.69
CA LEU A 8 8.32 -2.28 -10.11
C LEU A 8 9.64 -2.58 -9.39
N ASN A 9 10.76 -2.25 -10.04
CA ASN A 9 12.11 -2.56 -9.55
C ASN A 9 13.07 -1.35 -9.54
N ALA A 10 12.58 -0.14 -9.79
CA ALA A 10 13.41 1.06 -9.89
C ALA A 10 13.90 1.58 -8.52
N THR A 11 13.12 1.39 -7.45
CA THR A 11 13.45 1.86 -6.09
C THR A 11 12.62 1.15 -5.02
N PHE A 12 12.99 1.31 -3.76
CA PHE A 12 12.23 0.81 -2.61
C PHE A 12 11.14 1.81 -2.18
N PRO A 13 9.87 1.38 -2.02
CA PRO A 13 8.81 2.24 -1.49
C PRO A 13 9.12 2.87 -0.11
N ALA A 14 9.84 2.14 0.75
CA ALA A 14 10.25 2.64 2.06
C ALA A 14 11.26 3.81 1.99
N ALA A 15 11.96 4.03 0.87
CA ALA A 15 12.80 5.21 0.70
C ALA A 15 11.94 6.48 0.63
N ALA A 16 10.92 6.47 -0.24
CA ALA A 16 9.98 7.59 -0.37
C ALA A 16 9.22 7.87 0.94
N ALA A 17 8.85 6.82 1.70
CA ALA A 17 8.19 7.01 2.99
C ALA A 17 9.07 7.78 4.00
N ARG A 18 10.39 7.55 4.01
CA ARG A 18 11.31 8.28 4.89
C ARG A 18 11.41 9.76 4.51
N GLU A 19 11.39 10.09 3.23
CA GLU A 19 11.44 11.47 2.75
C GLU A 19 10.23 12.31 3.18
N ILE A 20 9.13 11.67 3.59
CA ILE A 20 7.88 12.32 4.00
C ILE A 20 7.58 12.21 5.51
N GLY A 21 8.59 11.92 6.34
CA GLY A 21 8.46 12.00 7.81
C GLY A 21 8.31 10.66 8.54
N PHE A 22 8.59 9.51 7.90
CA PHE A 22 8.57 8.18 8.53
C PHE A 22 9.98 7.69 8.91
N GLU A 23 10.94 8.58 9.18
CA GLU A 23 12.34 8.21 9.44
C GLU A 23 12.50 7.33 10.68
N SER A 24 11.66 7.52 11.70
CA SER A 24 11.67 6.77 12.96
C SER A 24 10.74 5.55 12.99
N VAL A 25 9.93 5.34 11.93
CA VAL A 25 8.97 4.24 11.88
C VAL A 25 9.64 2.97 11.32
N PRO A 26 9.44 1.80 11.93
CA PRO A 26 9.91 0.54 11.34
C PRO A 26 9.19 0.25 10.02
N LEU A 27 9.96 0.22 8.92
CA LEU A 27 9.44 -0.03 7.58
C LEU A 27 10.00 -1.34 7.02
N LEU A 28 9.14 -2.08 6.31
CA LEU A 28 9.49 -3.31 5.60
C LEU A 28 8.87 -3.26 4.20
N CYS A 29 9.67 -3.63 3.20
CA CYS A 29 9.22 -3.86 1.83
C CYS A 29 9.15 -5.36 1.53
N ALA A 30 8.17 -5.76 0.73
CA ALA A 30 8.10 -7.11 0.14
C ALA A 30 7.62 -7.03 -1.32
N VAL A 31 7.82 -8.10 -2.07
CA VAL A 31 7.23 -8.26 -3.40
C VAL A 31 5.83 -8.83 -3.24
N GLU A 32 4.87 -8.24 -3.94
CA GLU A 32 3.52 -8.78 -4.03
C GLU A 32 3.51 -10.08 -4.82
N ILE A 33 2.57 -10.99 -4.50
CA ILE A 33 2.35 -12.18 -5.30
C ILE A 33 2.10 -11.84 -6.78
N ASP A 34 2.78 -12.58 -7.67
CA ASP A 34 2.65 -12.44 -9.12
C ASP A 34 1.45 -13.24 -9.65
N VAL A 35 0.27 -12.62 -9.63
CA VAL A 35 -0.97 -13.26 -10.11
C VAL A 35 -1.24 -12.83 -11.57
N PRO A 36 -1.38 -13.77 -12.52
CA PRO A 36 -1.70 -13.44 -13.91
C PRO A 36 -2.95 -12.58 -14.04
N GLY A 37 -2.86 -11.48 -14.80
CA GLY A 37 -3.96 -10.53 -15.00
C GLY A 37 -4.23 -9.59 -13.82
N ALA A 38 -3.43 -9.65 -12.75
CA ALA A 38 -3.48 -8.66 -11.69
C ALA A 38 -3.07 -7.27 -12.18
N LEU A 39 -3.51 -6.25 -11.45
CA LEU A 39 -3.23 -4.86 -11.78
C LEU A 39 -1.71 -4.61 -11.72
N PRO A 40 -1.06 -4.20 -12.82
CA PRO A 40 0.38 -3.94 -12.86
C PRO A 40 0.73 -2.61 -12.19
N ARG A 41 2.01 -2.44 -11.83
CA ARG A 41 2.57 -1.22 -11.26
C ARG A 41 1.81 -0.68 -10.03
N VAL A 42 1.58 -1.56 -9.06
CA VAL A 42 0.87 -1.21 -7.82
C VAL A 42 1.81 -1.26 -6.63
N ILE A 43 1.78 -0.20 -5.83
CA ILE A 43 2.35 -0.18 -4.48
C ILE A 43 1.17 -0.27 -3.50
N ARG A 44 1.26 -1.15 -2.50
CA ARG A 44 0.30 -1.23 -1.39
C ARG A 44 0.99 -0.87 -0.09
N ALA A 45 0.22 -0.29 0.82
CA ALA A 45 0.67 -0.01 2.18
C ALA A 45 -0.31 -0.62 3.18
N MET A 46 0.22 -1.42 4.09
CA MET A 46 -0.47 -1.82 5.31
C MET A 46 0.17 -1.08 6.47
N VAL A 47 -0.59 -0.17 7.07
CA VAL A 47 -0.13 0.66 8.18
C VAL A 47 -0.77 0.14 9.46
N THR A 48 0.05 -0.42 10.34
CA THR A 48 -0.38 -0.77 11.70
C THR A 48 -0.25 0.48 12.56
N VAL A 49 -1.37 0.95 13.12
CA VAL A 49 -1.42 2.16 13.95
C VAL A 49 -2.04 1.84 15.29
N ASN A 50 -1.57 2.53 16.34
CA ASN A 50 -2.30 2.59 17.60
C ASN A 50 -3.35 3.70 17.47
N THR A 51 -4.62 3.36 17.64
CA THR A 51 -5.73 4.32 17.49
C THR A 51 -6.90 3.90 18.38
N GLU A 52 -7.71 4.88 18.78
CA GLU A 52 -8.98 4.67 19.48
C GLU A 52 -10.16 4.51 18.51
N LEU A 53 -9.93 4.77 17.21
CA LEU A 53 -10.93 4.59 16.17
C LEU A 53 -11.37 3.13 16.07
N LYS A 54 -12.67 2.94 15.87
CA LYS A 54 -13.26 1.65 15.54
C LYS A 54 -12.96 1.28 14.09
N ILE A 55 -13.12 0.00 13.77
CA ILE A 55 -12.80 -0.55 12.46
C ILE A 55 -13.61 0.09 11.31
N ASP A 56 -14.86 0.47 11.58
CA ASP A 56 -15.78 1.12 10.63
C ASP A 56 -15.46 2.61 10.42
N GLU A 57 -14.65 3.21 11.29
CA GLU A 57 -14.14 4.58 11.14
C GLU A 57 -12.85 4.64 10.32
N ILE A 58 -12.22 3.49 10.04
CA ILE A 58 -10.98 3.43 9.27
C ILE A 58 -11.24 3.60 7.77
N SER A 59 -10.68 4.67 7.21
CA SER A 59 -10.71 4.91 5.78
C SER A 59 -9.55 4.23 5.05
N HIS A 60 -9.86 3.21 4.26
CA HIS A 60 -8.90 2.58 3.37
C HIS A 60 -8.81 3.36 2.04
N VAL A 61 -7.62 3.86 1.71
CA VAL A 61 -7.41 4.77 0.58
C VAL A 61 -6.88 4.03 -0.65
N TYR A 62 -7.55 4.23 -1.80
CA TYR A 62 -7.16 3.67 -3.09
C TYR A 62 -7.05 4.78 -4.14
N LEU A 63 -5.88 4.93 -4.73
CA LEU A 63 -5.56 6.03 -5.65
C LEU A 63 -5.25 5.50 -7.05
N GLY A 64 -5.34 6.37 -8.05
CA GLY A 64 -5.04 6.03 -9.45
C GLY A 64 -5.78 4.79 -9.95
N GLY A 65 -5.07 3.89 -10.64
CA GLY A 65 -5.63 2.63 -11.12
C GLY A 65 -6.03 1.66 -10.01
N ALA A 66 -5.46 1.78 -8.81
CA ALA A 66 -5.76 0.88 -7.69
C ALA A 66 -7.19 1.04 -7.15
N LYS A 67 -7.92 2.10 -7.54
CA LYS A 67 -9.37 2.23 -7.28
C LYS A 67 -10.15 1.01 -7.76
N ALA A 68 -9.71 0.35 -8.83
CA ALA A 68 -10.34 -0.86 -9.36
C ALA A 68 -10.25 -2.09 -8.44
N LEU A 69 -9.41 -2.05 -7.39
CA LEU A 69 -9.23 -3.15 -6.43
C LEU A 69 -10.32 -3.18 -5.34
N ARG A 70 -11.05 -2.08 -5.12
CA ARG A 70 -12.18 -2.01 -4.19
C ARG A 70 -13.49 -1.99 -4.93
N LYS A 71 -13.90 -3.16 -5.40
CA LYS A 71 -15.21 -3.35 -6.05
C LYS A 71 -16.35 -3.49 -5.05
N ASP A 72 -16.03 -3.71 -3.78
CA ASP A 72 -16.95 -3.96 -2.66
C ASP A 72 -17.51 -2.67 -2.02
N ILE A 73 -16.81 -1.54 -2.15
CA ILE A 73 -17.23 -0.22 -1.62
C ILE A 73 -17.48 0.81 -2.74
N ALA A 74 -17.36 0.38 -4.00
CA ALA A 74 -17.75 1.16 -5.17
C ALA A 74 -19.21 0.88 -5.55
N GLN A 75 -20.14 1.32 -4.70
CA GLN A 75 -21.49 1.77 -5.07
C GLN A 75 -21.91 2.93 -4.18
#